data_AF-A0A225VW45-F1
#
_entry.id   AF-A0A225VW45-F1
#
_cell.length_a   1.000
_cell.length_b   1.000
_cell.length_c   1.000
_cell.angle_alpha   90.00
_cell.angle_beta   90.00
_cell.angle_gamma   90.00
#
_symmetry.space_group_name_H-M   'P 1'
#
loop_
_entity.id
_entity.type
_entity.pdbx_description
1 polymer ?
#
loop_
_entity_poly.entity_id
_entity_poly.type
_entity_poly.pdbx_seq_one_letter_code
_entity_poly.pdbx_strand_id
1 'polypeptide(L)'
;MGKQRAPDGSAPTKLCERCDKEFSRSYFSKHTCNKRHKPRKVAQTRKTINQKWWAKHYDAAVAKQRQKRGTKIYNKLASKCS
;
A
#
# COMPACT_ATOMS: atom_id res chain seq x y z
N MET A 1 -29.82 -8.41 -58.42
CA MET A 1 -28.55 -8.46 -57.67
C MET A 1 -28.79 -7.88 -56.27
N GLY A 2 -29.34 -8.66 -55.35
CA GLY A 2 -29.63 -8.19 -53.98
C GLY A 2 -28.35 -8.12 -53.16
N LYS A 3 -28.09 -6.99 -52.50
CA LYS A 3 -26.91 -6.81 -51.64
C LYS A 3 -26.93 -7.83 -50.50
N GLN A 4 -25.91 -8.69 -50.43
CA GLN A 4 -25.61 -9.50 -49.26
C GLN A 4 -25.46 -8.58 -48.05
N ARG A 5 -26.38 -8.69 -47.09
CA ARG A 5 -26.22 -8.10 -45.76
C ARG A 5 -25.17 -8.96 -45.05
N ALA A 6 -24.07 -8.34 -44.59
CA ALA A 6 -23.15 -8.99 -43.67
C ALA A 6 -23.96 -9.48 -42.46
N PRO A 7 -23.67 -10.68 -41.91
CA PRO A 7 -24.37 -11.18 -40.74
C PRO A 7 -24.22 -10.14 -39.63
N ASP A 8 -25.37 -9.74 -39.15
CA ASP A 8 -25.65 -8.83 -38.07
C ASP A 8 -24.66 -9.01 -36.90
N GLY A 9 -23.66 -8.12 -36.90
CA GLY A 9 -22.98 -7.58 -35.74
C GLY A 9 -22.54 -8.59 -34.69
N SER A 10 -21.38 -9.22 -34.91
CA SER A 10 -20.60 -9.75 -33.79
C SER A 10 -20.42 -8.63 -32.77
N ALA A 11 -21.08 -8.76 -31.61
CA ALA A 11 -20.98 -7.76 -30.56
C ALA A 11 -19.49 -7.50 -30.27
N PRO A 12 -19.03 -6.24 -30.21
CA PRO A 12 -17.61 -5.94 -30.02
C PRO A 12 -17.09 -6.68 -28.78
N THR A 13 -16.12 -7.57 -28.99
CA THR A 13 -15.47 -8.31 -27.92
C THR A 13 -14.23 -7.56 -27.45
N LYS A 14 -13.81 -7.83 -26.22
CA LYS A 14 -12.60 -7.30 -25.61
C LYS A 14 -11.86 -8.43 -24.90
N LEU A 15 -10.57 -8.54 -25.17
CA LEU A 15 -9.69 -9.51 -24.52
C LEU A 15 -9.36 -9.06 -23.09
N CYS A 16 -9.41 -9.99 -22.14
CA CYS A 16 -8.90 -9.77 -20.79
C CYS A 16 -7.45 -10.22 -20.69
N GLU A 17 -6.50 -9.29 -20.62
CA GLU A 17 -5.04 -9.55 -20.49
C GLU A 17 -4.63 -10.36 -19.24
N ARG A 18 -5.57 -10.61 -18.31
CA ARG A 18 -5.30 -11.34 -17.07
C ARG A 18 -5.65 -12.82 -17.14
N CYS A 19 -6.58 -13.19 -18.01
CA CYS A 19 -7.05 -14.57 -18.13
C CYS A 19 -7.15 -15.03 -19.59
N ASP A 20 -6.71 -14.19 -20.53
CA ASP A 20 -6.67 -14.40 -21.98
C ASP A 20 -7.98 -14.88 -22.58
N LYS A 21 -9.10 -14.46 -21.97
CA LYS A 21 -10.46 -14.75 -22.43
C LYS A 21 -11.08 -13.52 -23.08
N GLU A 22 -11.77 -13.76 -24.19
CA GLU A 22 -12.57 -12.75 -24.86
C GLU A 22 -13.95 -12.64 -24.21
N PHE A 23 -14.38 -11.41 -23.95
CA PHE A 23 -15.71 -11.11 -23.43
C PHE A 23 -16.40 -10.09 -24.32
N SER A 24 -17.71 -10.21 -24.47
CA SER A 24 -18.51 -9.11 -25.02
C SER A 24 -18.29 -7.83 -24.20
N ARG A 25 -18.21 -6.68 -24.86
CA ARG A 25 -17.98 -5.37 -24.24
C ARG A 25 -19.00 -5.04 -23.13
N SER A 26 -20.23 -5.55 -23.23
CA SER A 26 -21.28 -5.38 -22.20
C SER A 26 -21.04 -6.24 -20.95
N TYR A 27 -20.30 -7.34 -21.05
CA TYR A 27 -19.96 -8.23 -19.95
C TYR A 27 -18.55 -8.00 -19.38
N PHE A 28 -17.68 -7.30 -20.09
CA PHE A 28 -16.31 -7.01 -19.66
C PHE A 28 -16.21 -6.21 -18.34
N SER A 29 -17.18 -5.32 -18.06
CA SER A 29 -17.24 -4.58 -16.79
C SER A 29 -17.73 -5.45 -15.62
N LYS A 30 -18.52 -6.49 -15.90
CA LYS A 30 -19.01 -7.46 -14.92
C LYS A 30 -17.98 -8.56 -14.64
N HIS A 31 -17.03 -8.75 -15.55
CA HIS A 31 -15.97 -9.75 -15.44
C HIS A 31 -15.14 -9.58 -14.15
N THR A 32 -15.02 -10.67 -13.39
CA THR A 32 -14.47 -10.67 -12.02
C THR A 32 -13.00 -10.30 -11.95
N CYS A 33 -12.20 -10.56 -13.00
CA CYS A 33 -10.80 -10.13 -13.04
C CYS A 33 -10.67 -8.60 -13.10
N ASN A 34 -11.67 -7.90 -13.65
CA ASN A 34 -11.76 -6.44 -13.69
C ASN A 34 -12.23 -5.85 -12.34
N LYS A 35 -12.97 -6.62 -11.54
CA LYS A 35 -13.49 -6.16 -10.23
C LYS A 35 -12.46 -6.19 -9.09
N ARG A 36 -11.27 -6.77 -9.28
CA ARG A 36 -10.25 -6.94 -8.23
C ARG A 36 -9.24 -5.79 -8.12
N HIS A 37 -9.65 -4.55 -8.43
CA HIS A 37 -8.80 -3.37 -8.31
C HIS A 37 -9.14 -2.50 -7.08
N LYS A 38 -9.01 -3.08 -5.90
CA LYS A 38 -8.32 -2.35 -4.84
C LYS A 38 -7.18 -3.23 -4.37
N PRO A 39 -5.90 -2.80 -4.45
CA PRO A 39 -4.87 -3.51 -3.72
C PRO A 39 -5.39 -3.62 -2.28
N ARG A 40 -5.49 -4.85 -1.78
CA ARG A 40 -5.89 -5.08 -0.39
C ARG A 40 -4.82 -4.34 0.42
N LYS A 41 -5.15 -3.15 0.91
CA LYS A 41 -4.27 -2.41 1.81
C LYS A 41 -4.18 -3.31 3.03
N VAL A 42 -3.11 -4.11 3.10
CA VAL A 42 -2.84 -4.91 4.28
C VAL A 42 -2.74 -3.89 5.39
N ALA A 43 -3.71 -3.94 6.31
CA ALA A 43 -3.73 -3.02 7.43
C ALA A 43 -2.37 -3.13 8.11
N GLN A 44 -1.60 -2.04 8.14
CA GLN A 44 -0.31 -2.06 8.80
C GLN A 44 -0.56 -2.33 10.27
N THR A 45 0.00 -3.43 10.76
CA THR A 45 -0.11 -3.77 12.18
C THR A 45 0.69 -2.75 13.00
N ARG A 46 0.29 -2.54 14.25
CA ARG A 46 1.03 -1.71 15.21
C ARG A 46 2.52 -2.09 15.27
N LYS A 47 2.83 -3.38 15.16
CA LYS A 47 4.20 -3.93 15.09
C LYS A 47 4.97 -3.39 13.89
N THR A 48 4.39 -3.45 12.69
CA THR A 48 5.04 -2.95 11.46
C THR A 48 5.24 -1.43 11.47
N ILE A 49 4.30 -0.69 12.05
CA ILE A 49 4.42 0.77 12.22
C ILE A 49 5.58 1.09 13.18
N ASN A 50 5.62 0.41 14.33
CA ASN A 50 6.68 0.60 15.32
C ASN A 50 8.06 0.22 14.75
N GLN A 51 8.17 -0.88 14.00
CA GLN A 51 9.43 -1.26 13.35
C GLN A 51 9.92 -0.17 12.39
N LYS A 52 9.04 0.38 11.55
CA LYS A 52 9.40 1.49 10.64
C LYS A 52 9.80 2.75 11.41
N TRP A 53 9.09 3.07 12.48
CA TRP A 53 9.43 4.23 13.30
C TRP A 53 10.81 4.07 13.96
N TRP A 54 11.07 2.91 14.56
CA TRP A 54 12.37 2.61 15.16
C TRP A 54 13.48 2.63 14.10
N ALA A 55 13.29 2.01 12.94
CA ALA A 55 14.28 2.06 11.86
C ALA A 55 14.64 3.50 11.43
N LYS A 56 13.69 4.44 11.49
CA LYS A 56 13.91 5.83 11.09
C LYS A 56 14.47 6.72 12.23
N HIS A 57 14.11 6.43 13.47
CA HIS A 57 14.31 7.35 14.59
C HIS A 57 15.15 6.79 15.74
N TYR A 58 15.70 5.57 15.60
CA TYR A 58 16.44 4.89 16.66
C TYR A 58 17.57 5.75 17.23
N ASP A 59 18.50 6.22 16.40
CA ASP A 59 19.68 6.95 16.88
C ASP A 59 19.30 8.26 17.60
N ALA A 60 18.35 9.01 17.05
CA ALA A 60 17.86 10.24 17.67
C ALA A 60 17.17 9.96 19.02
N ALA A 61 16.38 8.88 19.11
CA ALA A 61 15.73 8.48 20.35
C ALA A 61 16.76 8.07 21.42
N VAL A 62 17.78 7.30 21.03
CA VAL A 62 18.88 6.88 21.93
C VAL A 62 19.71 8.08 22.37
N ALA A 63 20.07 9.00 21.48
CA ALA A 63 20.82 10.20 21.81
C ALA A 63 20.07 11.07 22.81
N LYS A 64 18.76 11.30 22.60
CA LYS A 64 17.90 12.05 23.54
C LYS A 64 17.82 11.38 24.91
N GLN A 65 17.74 10.05 24.95
CA GLN A 65 17.74 9.29 26.19
C GLN A 65 19.07 9.44 26.94
N ARG A 66 20.21 9.36 26.23
CA ARG A 66 21.54 9.56 26.81
C ARG A 66 21.71 10.97 27.36
N GLN A 67 21.29 11.99 26.61
CA GLN A 67 21.35 13.38 27.07
C GLN A 67 20.55 13.58 28.35
N LYS A 68 19.30 13.12 28.40
CA LYS A 68 18.47 13.20 29.62
C LYS A 68 19.12 12.52 30.82
N ARG A 69 19.74 11.35 30.62
CA ARG A 69 20.48 10.65 31.68
C ARG A 69 21.69 11.47 32.14
N GLY A 70 22.47 12.00 31.20
CA GLY A 70 23.61 12.87 31.49
C GLY A 70 23.22 14.09 32.31
N THR A 71 22.18 14.82 31.89
CA THR A 71 21.67 15.99 32.63
C THR A 71 21.21 15.62 34.04
N LYS A 72 20.51 14.49 34.21
CA LYS A 72 20.07 14.02 35.52
C LYS A 72 21.25 13.69 36.45
N ILE A 73 22.31 13.06 35.91
CA ILE A 73 23.53 12.75 36.66
C ILE A 73 24.25 14.05 37.04
N TYR A 74 24.43 14.97 36.09
CA TYR A 74 25.05 16.26 36.33
C TYR A 74 24.33 17.04 37.43
N ASN A 75 23.00 17.19 37.35
CA ASN A 75 22.23 17.90 38.37
C ASN A 75 22.38 17.27 39.76
N LYS A 76 22.45 15.93 39.85
CA LYS A 76 22.67 15.20 41.10
C LYS A 76 24.07 15.41 41.67
N LEU A 77 25.08 15.60 40.82
CA LEU A 77 26.45 15.89 41.25
C LEU A 77 26.59 17.36 41.65
N ALA A 78 26.06 18.28 40.84
CA ALA A 78 26.05 19.70 41.14
C ALA A 78 25.35 20.01 42.47
N SER A 79 24.22 19.36 42.76
CA SER A 79 23.50 19.50 44.03
C SER A 79 24.24 18.94 45.25
N LYS A 80 25.31 18.18 45.07
CA LYS A 80 26.15 17.64 46.15
C LYS A 80 27.39 18.50 46.42
N CYS A 81 27.73 19.39 45.49
CA CYS A 81 28.89 20.28 45.58
C CYS A 81 28.49 21.74 45.87
N SER A 82 27.19 22.03 46.02
CA SER A 82 26.63 23.28 46.55
C SER A 82 26.21 23.07 47.99
#